data_AF-A0A945Q9G1-F1
#
_entry.id   AF-A0A945Q9G1-F1
#
_cell.length_a   1.000
_cell.length_b   1.000
_cell.length_c   1.000
_cell.angle_alpha   90.00
_cell.angle_beta   90.00
_cell.angle_gamma   90.00
#
_symmetry.space_group_name_H-M   'P 1'
#
loop_
_entity.id
_entity.type
_entity.pdbx_description
1 polymer ?
#
loop_
_entity_poly.entity_id
_entity_poly.type
_entity_poly.pdbx_seq_one_letter_code
_entity_poly.pdbx_strand_id
1 'polypeptide(L)'
;SVYCDSILIGNSIPASWDCNPATGCYDPGTGLGQYTSLSACQAVCGTPTPSWDCPVNTPGGCYDPGTGNGQYTSLAACQAVCGTPTPSWDCGLFGCSDPGTGMGQYTSLSSCQAVCVVGPVVLCDSITASGSQFQMTLHLNNVNTFVDYWVTTANDGTILGEDSMSTTHNVFNYNPSTSLPYDTINVCITYTNPQALNTCCETWIWDANLGVWAKMGSVTSIGEINSFDKKLIKVVDVLGRETLINSNQTLFFIYEDGTIEKRYIIDRK
;
A
#
# COMPACT_ATOMS: atom_id res chain seq x y z
N SER A 1 1.28 101.11 28.45
CA SER A 1 0.33 100.34 27.62
C SER A 1 1.01 99.08 27.16
N VAL A 2 0.97 97.99 27.94
CA VAL A 2 0.92 96.62 27.43
C VAL A 2 0.13 95.83 28.46
N TYR A 3 -0.91 95.17 27.98
CA TYR A 3 -1.90 94.39 28.72
C TYR A 3 -1.28 93.06 29.15
N CYS A 4 -1.61 92.57 30.35
CA CYS A 4 -1.37 91.19 30.74
C CYS A 4 -2.33 90.28 29.96
N ASP A 5 -1.83 89.22 29.33
CA ASP A 5 -2.68 88.08 28.95
C ASP A 5 -2.06 86.76 29.45
N SER A 6 -2.61 86.32 30.57
CA SER A 6 -2.95 84.95 30.94
C SER A 6 -2.24 83.79 30.20
N ILE A 7 -1.16 83.24 30.79
CA ILE A 7 -0.87 81.81 30.61
C ILE A 7 -1.87 81.04 31.47
N LEU A 8 -2.85 80.40 30.81
CA LEU A 8 -3.66 79.34 31.40
C LEU A 8 -2.76 78.12 31.59
N ILE A 9 -2.34 77.84 32.83
CA ILE A 9 -1.89 76.50 33.22
C ILE A 9 -3.15 75.64 33.26
N GLY A 10 -3.58 75.16 32.09
CA GLY A 10 -4.59 74.13 31.97
C GLY A 10 -3.97 72.83 32.49
N ASN A 11 -4.56 72.27 33.54
CA ASN A 11 -4.24 70.93 34.02
C ASN A 11 -4.57 69.97 32.88
N SER A 12 -3.59 69.58 32.06
CA SER A 12 -3.83 68.70 30.93
C SER A 12 -4.26 67.34 31.48
N ILE A 13 -5.48 66.92 31.12
CA ILE A 13 -5.98 65.57 31.35
C ILE A 13 -4.90 64.57 30.89
N PRO A 14 -4.41 63.66 31.77
CA PRO A 14 -3.38 62.71 31.39
C PRO A 14 -3.80 61.89 30.18
N ALA A 15 -2.89 61.63 29.25
CA ALA A 15 -3.18 60.78 28.10
C ALA A 15 -3.55 59.37 28.57
N SER A 16 -4.59 58.80 27.97
CA SER A 16 -5.10 57.46 28.25
C SER A 16 -5.64 56.87 26.96
N TRP A 17 -5.71 55.55 26.83
CA TRP A 17 -6.01 54.91 25.55
C TRP A 17 -7.07 53.83 25.72
N ASP A 18 -8.02 53.78 24.80
CA ASP A 18 -9.00 52.71 24.66
C ASP A 18 -8.70 51.89 23.39
N CYS A 19 -9.12 50.62 23.40
CA CYS A 19 -8.92 49.73 22.26
C CYS A 19 -10.19 49.61 21.42
N ASN A 20 -10.08 49.91 20.12
CA ASN A 20 -11.09 49.57 19.12
C ASN A 20 -10.58 48.40 18.24
N PRO A 21 -11.30 47.27 18.15
CA PRO A 21 -10.88 46.11 17.35
C PRO A 21 -10.66 46.39 15.85
N ALA A 22 -11.26 47.45 15.29
CA ALA A 22 -11.15 47.81 13.87
C ALA A 22 -10.15 48.95 13.59
N THR A 23 -10.03 49.93 14.49
CA THR A 23 -9.19 51.13 14.27
C THR A 23 -7.93 51.17 15.15
N GLY A 24 -7.73 50.18 16.02
CA GLY A 24 -6.61 50.12 16.94
C GLY A 24 -6.78 51.04 18.16
N CYS A 25 -5.66 51.38 18.79
CA CYS A 25 -5.65 52.24 19.98
C CYS A 25 -5.98 53.69 19.65
N TYR A 26 -6.86 54.29 20.44
CA TYR A 26 -7.21 55.71 20.33
C TYR A 26 -7.30 56.35 21.72
N ASP A 27 -6.97 57.65 21.80
CA ASP A 27 -7.10 58.43 23.04
C ASP A 27 -8.51 59.06 23.10
N PRO A 28 -9.36 58.72 24.08
CA PRO A 28 -10.69 59.30 24.22
C PRO A 28 -10.69 60.76 24.71
N GLY A 29 -9.54 61.31 25.12
CA GLY A 29 -9.40 62.67 25.60
C GLY A 29 -10.07 62.91 26.96
N THR A 30 -10.33 61.85 27.73
CA THR A 30 -11.00 61.92 29.04
C THR A 30 -10.04 61.67 30.21
N GLY A 31 -8.84 61.15 29.95
CA GLY A 31 -7.91 60.67 30.96
C GLY A 31 -8.36 59.42 31.72
N LEU A 32 -9.40 58.74 31.22
CA LEU A 32 -10.00 57.54 31.83
C LEU A 32 -9.98 56.31 30.91
N GLY A 33 -9.19 56.34 29.83
CA GLY A 33 -8.99 55.20 28.94
C GLY A 33 -8.38 53.99 29.67
N GLN A 34 -8.69 52.79 29.18
CA GLN A 34 -8.28 51.51 29.79
C GLN A 34 -6.78 51.35 29.99
N TYR A 35 -5.96 51.96 29.12
CA TYR A 35 -4.51 51.89 29.16
C TYR A 35 -3.90 53.26 29.41
N THR A 36 -2.97 53.35 30.35
CA THR A 36 -2.28 54.60 30.69
C THR A 36 -1.14 54.94 29.72
N SER A 37 -0.85 54.08 28.75
CA SER A 37 0.15 54.32 27.71
C SER A 37 -0.25 53.71 26.36
N LEU A 38 0.20 54.36 25.28
CA LEU A 38 -0.02 53.88 23.91
C LEU A 38 0.59 52.49 23.70
N SER A 39 1.79 52.26 24.25
CA SER A 39 2.49 50.97 24.13
C SER A 39 1.75 49.84 24.82
N ALA A 40 1.14 50.09 25.99
CA ALA A 40 0.34 49.10 26.69
C ALA A 40 -0.95 48.78 25.90
N CYS A 41 -1.59 49.79 25.32
CA CYS A 41 -2.74 49.57 24.45
C CYS A 41 -2.34 48.78 23.19
N GLN A 42 -1.26 49.17 22.49
CA GLN A 42 -0.82 48.53 21.24
C GLN A 42 -0.39 47.08 21.43
N ALA A 43 0.03 46.69 22.64
CA ALA A 43 0.39 45.31 22.96
C ALA A 43 -0.82 44.35 22.97
N VAL A 44 -2.04 44.88 23.18
CA VAL A 44 -3.27 44.10 23.35
C VAL A 44 -4.28 44.38 22.24
N CYS A 45 -4.26 45.60 21.69
CA CYS A 45 -5.26 46.04 20.73
C CYS A 45 -4.93 45.58 19.30
N GLY A 46 -5.81 44.78 18.71
CA GLY A 46 -5.67 44.28 17.34
C GLY A 46 -4.82 43.01 17.22
N THR A 47 -4.33 42.45 18.32
CA THR A 47 -3.77 41.09 18.35
C THR A 47 -4.89 40.11 18.70
N PRO A 48 -5.48 39.39 17.72
CA PRO A 48 -6.44 38.35 18.05
C PRO A 48 -5.80 37.34 19.00
N THR A 49 -6.57 36.83 19.95
CA THR A 49 -6.09 35.80 20.88
C THR A 49 -5.51 34.63 20.10
N PRO A 50 -4.31 34.12 20.46
CA PRO A 50 -3.71 33.00 19.75
C PRO A 50 -4.71 31.84 19.61
N SER A 51 -4.85 31.35 18.38
CA SER A 51 -5.75 30.27 18.01
C SER A 51 -5.03 29.38 17.02
N TRP A 52 -5.37 28.11 16.90
CA TRP A 52 -4.59 27.15 16.13
C TRP A 52 -5.48 26.35 15.19
N ASP A 53 -5.03 26.18 13.95
CA ASP A 53 -5.63 25.28 12.97
C ASP A 53 -4.75 24.04 12.75
N CYS A 54 -5.39 22.94 12.35
CA CYS A 54 -4.70 21.71 11.97
C CYS A 54 -5.29 21.15 10.65
N PRO A 55 -4.59 21.30 9.52
CA PRO A 55 -5.03 20.71 8.28
C PRO A 55 -4.69 19.20 8.26
N VAL A 56 -5.73 18.37 8.14
CA VAL A 56 -5.62 16.90 8.15
C VAL A 56 -4.60 16.43 7.11
N ASN A 57 -3.69 15.52 7.49
CA ASN A 57 -2.69 14.90 6.60
C ASN A 57 -1.65 15.84 5.96
N THR A 58 -1.37 17.00 6.57
CA THR A 58 -0.34 17.94 6.07
C THR A 58 0.91 17.95 6.96
N PRO A 59 2.13 17.87 6.41
CA PRO A 59 3.35 18.04 7.20
C PRO A 59 3.42 19.49 7.72
N GLY A 60 3.25 19.67 9.03
CA GLY A 60 3.29 21.02 9.63
C GLY A 60 2.73 21.11 11.04
N GLY A 61 1.89 20.16 11.45
CA GLY A 61 1.27 20.21 12.78
C GLY A 61 0.38 21.45 12.93
N CYS A 62 0.29 21.96 14.15
CA CYS A 62 -0.51 23.12 14.50
C CYS A 62 0.12 24.42 14.01
N TYR A 63 -0.67 25.28 13.38
CA TYR A 63 -0.25 26.64 13.04
C TYR A 63 -1.28 27.68 13.51
N ASP A 64 -0.82 28.88 13.85
CA ASP A 64 -1.71 30.00 14.22
C ASP A 64 -2.05 30.81 12.96
N PRO A 65 -3.33 30.91 12.55
CA PRO A 65 -3.74 31.68 11.38
C PRO A 65 -3.66 33.21 11.60
N GLY A 66 -3.41 33.68 12.83
CA GLY A 66 -3.32 35.11 13.16
C GLY A 66 -4.67 35.84 13.08
N THR A 67 -5.78 35.11 13.01
CA THR A 67 -7.15 35.65 12.94
C THR A 67 -7.91 35.55 14.27
N GLY A 68 -7.41 34.74 15.21
CA GLY A 68 -8.10 34.43 16.47
C GLY A 68 -9.27 33.48 16.34
N ASN A 69 -9.51 32.95 15.13
CA ASN A 69 -10.64 32.07 14.81
C ASN A 69 -10.19 30.63 14.48
N GLY A 70 -8.97 30.26 14.84
CA GLY A 70 -8.47 28.90 14.66
C GLY A 70 -9.30 27.86 15.44
N GLN A 71 -9.36 26.64 14.93
CA GLN A 71 -10.16 25.53 15.47
C GLN A 71 -9.88 25.22 16.95
N TYR A 72 -8.65 25.44 17.42
CA TYR A 72 -8.24 25.18 18.79
C TYR A 72 -7.81 26.48 19.48
N THR A 73 -8.32 26.72 20.69
CA THR A 73 -7.97 27.89 21.50
C THR A 73 -6.65 27.75 22.26
N SER A 74 -5.96 26.61 22.13
CA SER A 74 -4.64 26.39 22.73
C SER A 74 -3.78 25.47 21.87
N LEU A 75 -2.46 25.72 21.90
CA LEU A 75 -1.48 24.90 21.22
C LEU A 75 -1.52 23.44 21.72
N ALA A 76 -1.70 23.23 23.03
CA ALA A 76 -1.77 21.89 23.62
C ALA A 76 -2.99 21.09 23.13
N ALA A 77 -4.17 21.72 23.03
CA ALA A 77 -5.36 21.07 22.50
C ALA A 77 -5.19 20.72 21.00
N CYS A 78 -4.53 21.60 20.25
CA CYS A 78 -4.21 21.33 18.87
C CYS A 78 -3.20 20.17 18.73
N GLN A 79 -2.11 20.18 19.51
CA GLN A 79 -1.07 19.13 19.49
C GLN A 79 -1.57 17.76 19.94
N ALA A 80 -2.66 17.71 20.72
CA ALA A 80 -3.30 16.46 21.12
C ALA A 80 -4.03 15.74 19.97
N VAL A 81 -4.35 16.45 18.90
CA VAL A 81 -5.09 15.93 17.73
C VAL A 81 -4.23 15.99 16.46
N CYS A 82 -3.40 17.03 16.34
CA CYS A 82 -2.58 17.29 15.18
C CYS A 82 -1.23 16.56 15.29
N GLY A 83 -0.84 15.84 14.25
CA GLY A 83 0.43 15.10 14.19
C GLY A 83 0.33 13.62 14.53
N THR A 84 -0.84 13.12 14.92
CA THR A 84 -1.15 11.67 14.87
C THR A 84 -1.94 11.40 13.60
N PRO A 85 -1.28 10.97 12.50
CA PRO A 85 -2.00 10.56 11.30
C PRO A 85 -3.05 9.52 11.68
N THR A 86 -4.29 9.70 11.20
CA THR A 86 -5.35 8.72 11.42
C THR A 86 -4.90 7.37 10.88
N PRO A 87 -5.07 6.26 11.62
CA PRO A 87 -4.67 4.95 11.13
C PRO A 87 -5.25 4.69 9.75
N SER A 88 -4.38 4.35 8.81
CA SER A 88 -4.72 4.07 7.42
C SER A 88 -3.90 2.86 6.99
N TRP A 89 -4.36 2.07 6.04
CA TRP A 89 -3.73 0.78 5.73
C TRP A 89 -3.50 0.67 4.23
N ASP A 90 -2.33 0.15 3.86
CA ASP A 90 -2.02 -0.27 2.49
C ASP A 90 -1.91 -1.79 2.43
N CYS A 91 -2.26 -2.36 1.27
CA CYS A 91 -2.07 -3.79 1.02
C CYS A 91 -0.63 -4.03 0.56
N GLY A 92 0.15 -4.75 1.38
CA GLY A 92 1.54 -5.11 1.10
C GLY A 92 1.73 -6.63 1.01
N LEU A 93 2.98 -7.02 0.79
CA LEU A 93 3.37 -8.43 0.61
C LEU A 93 3.00 -9.31 1.82
N PHE A 94 2.99 -8.77 3.04
CA PHE A 94 2.66 -9.51 4.26
C PHE A 94 1.24 -9.25 4.78
N GLY A 95 0.37 -8.70 3.92
CA GLY A 95 -0.97 -8.26 4.27
C GLY A 95 -1.02 -6.76 4.53
N CYS A 96 -1.94 -6.35 5.41
CA CYS A 96 -2.22 -4.94 5.65
C CYS A 96 -1.18 -4.31 6.58
N SER A 97 -0.60 -3.18 6.17
CA SER A 97 0.33 -2.39 6.97
C SER A 97 -0.10 -0.93 7.06
N ASP A 98 0.04 -0.33 8.24
CA ASP A 98 -0.19 1.12 8.43
C ASP A 98 1.10 1.89 8.10
N PRO A 99 1.13 2.74 7.06
CA PRO A 99 2.30 3.53 6.69
C PRO A 99 2.60 4.66 7.69
N GLY A 100 1.71 4.92 8.66
CA GLY A 100 1.89 6.00 9.63
C GLY A 100 1.81 7.39 9.00
N THR A 101 1.22 7.51 7.80
CA THR A 101 1.05 8.77 7.06
C THR A 101 -0.38 9.29 7.06
N GLY A 102 -1.35 8.43 7.42
CA GLY A 102 -2.77 8.73 7.34
C GLY A 102 -3.32 8.79 5.91
N MET A 103 -2.53 8.33 4.93
CA MET A 103 -2.87 8.34 3.51
C MET A 103 -2.95 6.94 2.88
N GLY A 104 -2.98 5.89 3.70
CA GLY A 104 -3.16 4.52 3.22
C GLY A 104 -4.48 4.31 2.48
N GLN A 105 -4.49 3.38 1.54
CA GLN A 105 -5.61 3.08 0.62
C GLN A 105 -6.92 2.70 1.34
N TYR A 106 -6.81 2.10 2.53
CA TYR A 106 -7.93 1.63 3.34
C TYR A 106 -7.98 2.39 4.67
N THR A 107 -9.15 2.90 5.03
CA THR A 107 -9.36 3.63 6.29
C THR A 107 -9.56 2.70 7.49
N SER A 108 -9.61 1.38 7.28
CA SER A 108 -9.70 0.39 8.35
C SER A 108 -8.98 -0.91 8.02
N LEU A 109 -8.43 -1.56 9.05
CA LEU A 109 -7.77 -2.86 8.93
C LEU A 109 -8.68 -3.92 8.32
N SER A 110 -9.95 -3.96 8.72
CA SER A 110 -10.92 -4.93 8.21
C SER A 110 -11.22 -4.73 6.72
N SER A 111 -11.36 -3.48 6.28
CA SER A 111 -11.53 -3.19 4.85
C SER A 111 -10.30 -3.56 4.02
N CYS A 112 -9.10 -3.39 4.60
CA CYS A 112 -7.88 -3.84 3.96
C CYS A 112 -7.83 -5.38 3.90
N GLN A 113 -8.07 -6.08 5.01
CA GLN A 113 -8.02 -7.54 5.08
C GLN A 113 -9.06 -8.23 4.20
N ALA A 114 -10.21 -7.59 3.95
CA ALA A 114 -11.27 -8.13 3.10
C ALA A 114 -10.90 -8.13 1.60
N VAL A 115 -9.97 -7.26 1.18
CA VAL A 115 -9.57 -7.08 -0.23
C VAL A 115 -8.16 -7.59 -0.47
N CYS A 116 -7.27 -7.43 0.51
CA CYS A 116 -5.89 -7.85 0.43
C CYS A 116 -5.85 -9.38 0.41
N VAL A 117 -5.63 -9.95 -0.77
CA VAL A 117 -5.52 -11.39 -0.96
C VAL A 117 -4.18 -11.84 -0.39
N VAL A 118 -4.13 -12.01 0.94
CA VAL A 118 -3.05 -12.75 1.60
C VAL A 118 -3.34 -14.23 1.34
N GLY A 119 -2.85 -14.74 0.20
CA GLY A 119 -2.48 -16.15 0.14
C GLY A 119 -1.40 -16.44 1.20
N PRO A 120 -1.08 -17.71 1.51
CA PRO A 120 0.15 -17.99 2.23
C PRO A 120 1.30 -17.41 1.39
N VAL A 121 1.79 -16.23 1.74
CA VAL A 121 2.78 -15.52 0.94
C VAL A 121 4.11 -16.22 1.19
N VAL A 122 4.44 -17.13 0.29
CA VAL A 122 5.75 -17.75 0.25
C VAL A 122 6.67 -16.72 -0.40
N LEU A 123 7.62 -16.15 0.35
CA LEU A 123 8.56 -15.13 -0.17
C LEU A 123 9.25 -15.56 -1.47
N CYS A 124 9.39 -16.87 -1.70
CA CYS A 124 9.87 -17.45 -2.93
C CYS A 124 9.09 -17.04 -4.20
N ASP A 125 7.82 -16.68 -4.08
CA ASP A 125 7.01 -16.20 -5.20
C ASP A 125 7.46 -14.86 -5.76
N SER A 126 8.18 -14.09 -4.96
CA SER A 126 8.71 -12.78 -5.35
C SER A 126 10.15 -12.82 -5.86
N ILE A 127 10.78 -14.00 -5.93
CA ILE A 127 12.15 -14.13 -6.45
C ILE A 127 12.14 -13.89 -7.95
N THR A 128 13.00 -12.98 -8.38
CA THR A 128 13.31 -12.73 -9.79
C THR A 128 14.76 -13.08 -10.06
N ALA A 129 15.05 -13.64 -11.24
CA ALA A 129 16.40 -13.96 -11.68
C ALA A 129 16.79 -13.10 -12.88
N SER A 130 18.06 -12.72 -12.96
CA SER A 130 18.66 -12.00 -14.07
C SER A 130 20.07 -12.50 -14.33
N GLY A 131 20.58 -12.33 -15.55
CA GLY A 131 21.93 -12.76 -15.93
C GLY A 131 21.91 -13.84 -17.01
N SER A 132 22.98 -14.64 -17.05
CA SER A 132 23.22 -15.67 -18.06
C SER A 132 23.11 -17.08 -17.47
N GLN A 133 23.29 -18.10 -18.30
CA GLN A 133 23.35 -19.47 -17.83
C GLN A 133 24.51 -19.72 -16.85
N PHE A 134 25.64 -19.05 -17.03
CA PHE A 134 26.87 -19.28 -16.25
C PHE A 134 26.89 -18.52 -14.92
N GLN A 135 26.23 -17.37 -14.90
CA GLN A 135 26.18 -16.50 -13.73
C GLN A 135 24.85 -15.78 -13.72
N MET A 136 24.15 -15.85 -12.58
CA MET A 136 22.91 -15.13 -12.35
C MET A 136 22.92 -14.40 -11.02
N THR A 137 22.06 -13.40 -10.94
CA THR A 137 21.70 -12.72 -9.71
C THR A 137 20.21 -12.87 -9.49
N LEU A 138 19.86 -13.42 -8.33
CA LEU A 138 18.50 -13.52 -7.83
C LEU A 138 18.24 -12.32 -6.91
N HIS A 139 17.05 -11.75 -7.02
CA HIS A 139 16.63 -10.62 -6.23
C HIS A 139 15.17 -10.76 -5.81
N LEU A 140 14.90 -10.43 -4.55
CA LEU A 140 13.53 -10.24 -4.07
C LEU A 140 13.13 -8.77 -4.20
N ASN A 141 12.13 -8.52 -5.04
CA ASN A 141 11.57 -7.19 -5.20
C ASN A 141 10.50 -6.91 -4.12
N ASN A 142 10.37 -5.64 -3.72
CA ASN A 142 9.28 -5.15 -2.86
C ASN A 142 9.19 -5.81 -1.48
N VAL A 143 10.34 -6.16 -0.89
CA VAL A 143 10.41 -6.67 0.48
C VAL A 143 11.05 -5.64 1.41
N ASN A 144 10.45 -5.45 2.58
CA ASN A 144 11.01 -4.61 3.67
C ASN A 144 11.89 -5.40 4.65
N THR A 145 12.25 -6.65 4.32
CA THR A 145 13.10 -7.52 5.15
C THR A 145 14.19 -8.18 4.31
N PHE A 146 15.30 -8.53 4.96
CA PHE A 146 16.32 -9.40 4.38
C PHE A 146 15.89 -10.87 4.50
N VAL A 147 16.47 -11.71 3.65
CA VAL A 147 16.42 -13.16 3.79
C VAL A 147 17.55 -13.58 4.71
N ASP A 148 17.27 -14.46 5.66
CA ASP A 148 18.28 -14.94 6.62
C ASP A 148 19.34 -15.77 5.91
N TYR A 149 18.94 -16.67 5.00
CA TYR A 149 19.85 -17.53 4.24
C TYR A 149 19.32 -17.90 2.85
N TRP A 150 20.21 -17.83 1.85
CA TRP A 150 20.01 -18.26 0.48
C TRP A 150 20.90 -19.47 0.21
N VAL A 151 20.37 -20.43 -0.55
CA VAL A 151 21.17 -21.50 -1.13
C VAL A 151 20.65 -21.87 -2.50
N THR A 152 21.56 -21.97 -3.47
CA THR A 152 21.25 -22.49 -4.80
C THR A 152 21.99 -23.80 -5.03
N THR A 153 21.24 -24.81 -5.45
CA THR A 153 21.75 -26.17 -5.70
C THR A 153 21.41 -26.63 -7.10
N ALA A 154 22.29 -27.45 -7.67
CA ALA A 154 21.99 -28.23 -8.85
C ALA A 154 21.19 -29.50 -8.50
N ASN A 155 20.66 -30.17 -9.51
CA ASN A 155 19.92 -31.42 -9.38
C ASN A 155 20.74 -32.59 -8.79
N ASP A 156 22.06 -32.56 -8.89
CA ASP A 156 22.98 -33.54 -8.31
C ASP A 156 23.41 -33.19 -6.87
N GLY A 157 22.89 -32.09 -6.32
CA GLY A 157 23.22 -31.61 -4.97
C GLY A 157 24.43 -30.67 -4.90
N THR A 158 25.06 -30.35 -6.03
CA THR A 158 26.16 -29.36 -6.05
C THR A 158 25.65 -27.99 -5.62
N ILE A 159 26.32 -27.37 -4.65
CA ILE A 159 26.02 -25.99 -4.21
C ILE A 159 26.66 -25.01 -5.20
N LEU A 160 25.86 -24.11 -5.76
CA LEU A 160 26.25 -23.13 -6.77
C LEU A 160 26.37 -21.70 -6.21
N GLY A 161 25.87 -21.49 -5.00
CA GLY A 161 25.97 -20.24 -4.27
C GLY A 161 25.26 -20.33 -2.93
N GLU A 162 25.78 -19.59 -1.96
CA GLU A 162 25.16 -19.36 -0.65
C GLU A 162 25.36 -17.89 -0.27
N ASP A 163 24.33 -17.28 0.31
CA ASP A 163 24.39 -15.92 0.85
C ASP A 163 23.54 -15.85 2.12
N SER A 164 23.74 -14.83 2.95
CA SER A 164 22.97 -14.63 4.18
C SER A 164 22.67 -13.15 4.39
N MET A 165 21.56 -12.85 5.06
CA MET A 165 21.19 -11.48 5.46
C MET A 165 21.14 -10.50 4.27
N SER A 166 20.61 -10.96 3.13
CA SER A 166 20.61 -10.20 1.87
C SER A 166 19.28 -10.33 1.14
N THR A 167 18.93 -9.31 0.34
CA THR A 167 17.80 -9.35 -0.61
C THR A 167 18.25 -9.73 -2.03
N THR A 168 19.56 -9.89 -2.23
CA THR A 168 20.18 -10.34 -3.47
C THR A 168 21.04 -11.58 -3.23
N HIS A 169 21.13 -12.45 -4.22
CA HIS A 169 21.91 -13.68 -4.17
C HIS A 169 22.60 -13.92 -5.50
N ASN A 170 23.92 -14.13 -5.46
CA ASN A 170 24.71 -14.38 -6.66
C ASN A 170 25.04 -15.86 -6.80
N VAL A 171 24.86 -16.39 -8.00
CA VAL A 171 25.06 -17.83 -8.29
C VAL A 171 26.03 -17.99 -9.44
N PHE A 172 27.03 -18.85 -9.24
CA PHE A 172 27.95 -19.29 -10.28
C PHE A 172 27.58 -20.71 -10.70
N ASN A 173 26.95 -20.83 -11.86
CA ASN A 173 26.42 -22.09 -12.36
C ASN A 173 27.50 -22.86 -13.12
N TYR A 174 28.24 -23.69 -12.41
CA TYR A 174 29.34 -24.47 -12.97
C TYR A 174 29.31 -25.90 -12.45
N ASN A 175 29.22 -26.88 -13.35
CA ASN A 175 29.39 -28.28 -13.02
C ASN A 175 30.88 -28.67 -13.08
N PRO A 176 31.51 -29.05 -11.95
CA PRO A 176 32.92 -29.42 -11.95
C PRO A 176 33.23 -30.75 -12.64
N SER A 177 32.22 -31.62 -12.82
CA SER A 177 32.37 -32.94 -13.42
C SER A 177 32.26 -32.91 -14.94
N THR A 178 31.41 -32.04 -15.50
CA THR A 178 31.20 -31.93 -16.95
C THR A 178 31.80 -30.67 -17.55
N SER A 179 32.25 -29.71 -16.73
CA SER A 179 32.68 -28.37 -17.14
C SER A 179 31.63 -27.56 -17.91
N LEU A 180 30.36 -27.92 -17.76
CA LEU A 180 29.21 -27.24 -18.37
C LEU A 180 28.29 -26.66 -17.27
N PRO A 181 27.51 -25.60 -17.55
CA PRO A 181 26.51 -25.13 -16.60
C PRO A 181 25.33 -26.11 -16.51
N TYR A 182 24.58 -26.05 -15.40
CA TYR A 182 23.32 -26.80 -15.27
C TYR A 182 22.18 -26.07 -15.99
N ASP A 183 21.27 -26.81 -16.61
CA ASP A 183 20.04 -26.24 -17.19
C ASP A 183 18.93 -26.05 -16.15
N THR A 184 18.99 -26.79 -15.04
CA THR A 184 17.99 -26.77 -13.98
C THR A 184 18.68 -26.64 -12.62
N ILE A 185 18.22 -25.67 -11.85
CA ILE A 185 18.73 -25.39 -10.50
C ILE A 185 17.57 -25.17 -9.55
N ASN A 186 17.82 -25.34 -8.27
CA ASN A 186 16.85 -25.12 -7.21
C ASN A 186 17.38 -24.05 -6.25
N VAL A 187 16.59 -22.99 -6.07
CA VAL A 187 16.92 -21.84 -5.22
C VAL A 187 16.03 -21.90 -3.98
N CYS A 188 16.62 -22.00 -2.80
CA CYS A 188 15.91 -21.98 -1.54
C CYS A 188 16.26 -20.72 -0.74
N ILE A 189 15.25 -20.18 -0.07
CA ILE A 189 15.43 -19.11 0.91
C ILE A 189 14.85 -19.52 2.25
N THR A 190 15.54 -19.09 3.30
CA THR A 190 15.07 -19.19 4.68
C THR A 190 14.91 -17.80 5.25
N TYR A 191 13.75 -17.53 5.84
CA TYR A 191 13.40 -16.23 6.40
C TYR A 191 12.54 -16.40 7.65
N THR A 192 12.69 -15.45 8.57
CA THR A 192 11.87 -15.33 9.77
C THR A 192 10.65 -14.47 9.50
N ASN A 193 9.48 -14.97 9.90
CA ASN A 193 8.30 -14.14 10.09
C ASN A 193 8.00 -14.04 11.60
N PRO A 194 7.08 -13.17 12.05
CA PRO A 194 6.80 -12.97 13.48
C PRO A 194 6.37 -14.24 14.25
N GLN A 195 6.13 -15.36 13.55
CA GLN A 195 5.53 -16.58 14.10
C GLN A 195 6.47 -17.79 14.00
N ALA A 196 7.40 -17.84 13.03
CA ALA A 196 8.29 -18.99 12.78
C ALA A 196 9.46 -18.66 11.83
N LEU A 197 10.45 -19.58 11.80
CA LEU A 197 11.42 -19.70 10.73
C LEU A 197 10.79 -20.48 9.57
N ASN A 198 10.81 -19.92 8.36
CA ASN A 198 10.21 -20.52 7.17
C ASN A 198 11.28 -20.75 6.12
N THR A 199 11.18 -21.87 5.41
CA THR A 199 12.04 -22.17 4.25
C THR A 199 11.16 -22.52 3.07
N CYS A 200 11.47 -21.97 1.91
CA CYS A 200 10.81 -22.30 0.65
C CYS A 200 11.85 -22.45 -0.46
N CYS A 201 11.48 -23.15 -1.53
CA CYS A 201 12.37 -23.44 -2.66
C CYS A 201 11.65 -23.30 -3.99
N GLU A 202 12.37 -22.86 -5.01
CA GLU A 202 11.88 -22.69 -6.37
C GLU A 202 12.85 -23.27 -7.38
N THR A 203 12.28 -23.98 -8.35
CA THR A 203 13.06 -24.52 -9.46
C THR A 203 13.11 -23.53 -10.60
N TRP A 204 14.33 -23.29 -11.09
CA TRP A 204 14.61 -22.42 -12.23
C TRP A 204 15.19 -23.24 -13.37
N ILE A 205 14.72 -22.97 -14.58
CA ILE A 205 15.15 -23.62 -15.81
C ILE A 205 15.70 -22.56 -16.76
N TRP A 206 16.84 -22.86 -17.36
CA TRP A 206 17.42 -22.04 -18.41
C TRP A 206 16.73 -22.29 -19.76
N ASP A 207 16.15 -21.27 -20.35
CA ASP A 207 15.68 -21.32 -21.74
C ASP A 207 16.80 -20.85 -22.67
N ALA A 208 17.45 -21.81 -23.34
CA ALA A 208 18.55 -21.52 -24.26
C ALA A 208 18.13 -20.75 -25.52
N ASN A 209 16.84 -20.78 -25.91
CA ASN A 209 16.36 -20.05 -27.09
C ASN A 209 16.19 -18.56 -26.79
N LEU A 210 15.71 -18.26 -25.59
CA LEU A 210 15.46 -16.89 -25.13
C LEU A 210 16.64 -16.30 -24.35
N GLY A 211 17.57 -17.14 -23.88
CA GLY A 211 18.71 -16.73 -23.07
C GLY A 211 18.30 -16.18 -21.71
N VAL A 212 17.27 -16.74 -21.09
CA VAL A 212 16.72 -16.28 -19.81
C VAL A 212 16.42 -17.44 -18.86
N TRP A 213 16.37 -17.14 -17.57
CA TRP A 213 15.92 -18.06 -16.53
C TRP A 213 14.41 -17.96 -16.34
N ALA A 214 13.72 -19.09 -16.44
CA ALA A 214 12.29 -19.21 -16.19
C ALA A 214 12.05 -19.93 -14.86
N LYS A 215 11.21 -19.34 -14.02
CA LYS A 215 10.72 -19.98 -12.79
C LYS A 215 9.68 -21.03 -13.17
N MET A 216 9.83 -22.26 -12.66
CA MET A 216 8.78 -23.27 -12.77
C MET A 216 7.56 -22.82 -11.96
N GLY A 217 6.43 -22.56 -12.64
CA GLY A 217 5.19 -22.25 -11.96
C GLY A 217 4.68 -23.47 -11.17
N SER A 218 4.13 -23.22 -9.98
CA SER A 218 3.32 -24.22 -9.29
C SER A 218 2.14 -24.58 -10.20
N VAL A 219 2.11 -25.82 -10.69
CA VAL A 219 0.89 -26.36 -11.29
C VAL A 219 -0.12 -26.53 -10.16
N THR A 220 -1.00 -25.54 -9.95
CA THR A 220 -2.31 -25.86 -9.39
C THR A 220 -2.91 -26.83 -10.39
N SER A 221 -3.26 -28.03 -9.90
CA SER A 221 -3.83 -29.15 -10.65
C SER A 221 -4.33 -28.79 -12.06
N ILE A 222 -3.98 -29.59 -13.08
CA ILE A 222 -4.86 -29.72 -14.25
C ILE A 222 -6.22 -30.10 -13.68
N GLY A 223 -7.12 -29.12 -13.57
CA GLY A 223 -8.50 -29.39 -13.29
C GLY A 223 -8.94 -30.27 -14.44
N GLU A 224 -9.32 -31.52 -14.16
CA GLU A 224 -10.14 -32.25 -15.10
C GLU A 224 -11.37 -31.37 -15.35
N ILE A 225 -11.37 -30.68 -16.49
CA ILE A 225 -12.56 -30.02 -17.03
C ILE A 225 -13.48 -31.18 -17.38
N ASN A 226 -14.22 -31.72 -16.42
CA ASN A 226 -15.38 -32.57 -16.63
C ASN A 226 -16.03 -32.91 -15.29
N SER A 227 -17.01 -32.10 -14.90
CA SER A 227 -18.37 -32.59 -14.59
C SER A 227 -19.12 -31.53 -13.79
N PHE A 228 -19.38 -30.37 -14.39
CA PHE A 228 -20.62 -29.68 -14.05
C PHE A 228 -21.76 -30.56 -14.55
N ASP A 229 -22.78 -30.79 -13.73
CA ASP A 229 -23.96 -31.59 -14.07
C ASP A 229 -24.51 -31.16 -15.43
N LYS A 230 -24.13 -31.88 -16.49
CA LYS A 230 -24.46 -31.49 -17.85
C LYS A 230 -25.96 -31.72 -18.07
N LYS A 231 -26.73 -30.63 -18.05
CA LYS A 231 -28.16 -30.67 -18.33
C LYS A 231 -28.36 -30.80 -19.84
N LEU A 232 -28.87 -31.95 -20.26
CA LEU A 232 -29.18 -32.23 -21.66
C LEU A 232 -30.34 -31.34 -22.12
N ILE A 233 -30.14 -30.56 -23.18
CA ILE A 233 -31.20 -29.77 -23.81
C ILE A 233 -31.91 -30.60 -24.88
N LYS A 234 -31.15 -31.22 -25.79
CA LYS A 234 -31.73 -31.94 -26.93
C LYS A 234 -30.81 -33.02 -27.49
N VAL A 235 -31.42 -33.99 -28.17
CA VAL A 235 -30.75 -35.05 -28.91
C VAL A 235 -31.15 -34.93 -30.37
N VAL A 236 -30.17 -34.86 -31.27
CA VAL A 236 -30.41 -34.73 -32.71
C VAL A 236 -29.72 -35.82 -33.52
N ASP A 237 -30.29 -36.17 -34.68
CA ASP A 237 -29.66 -37.06 -35.66
C ASP A 237 -28.57 -36.34 -36.48
N VAL A 238 -27.89 -37.07 -37.37
CA VAL A 238 -26.86 -36.52 -38.28
C VAL A 238 -27.43 -35.42 -39.20
N LEU A 239 -28.74 -35.38 -39.41
CA LEU A 239 -29.42 -34.38 -40.23
C LEU A 239 -29.93 -33.18 -39.39
N GLY A 240 -29.61 -33.13 -38.09
CA GLY A 240 -29.97 -32.04 -37.19
C GLY A 240 -31.43 -32.04 -36.72
N ARG A 241 -32.18 -33.13 -36.94
CA ARG A 241 -33.57 -33.27 -36.49
C ARG A 241 -33.63 -33.84 -35.08
N GLU A 242 -34.51 -33.32 -34.25
CA GLU A 242 -34.71 -33.82 -32.89
C GLU A 242 -35.28 -35.25 -32.91
N THR A 243 -34.66 -36.13 -32.13
CA THR A 243 -35.03 -37.55 -32.06
C THR A 243 -34.95 -38.06 -30.63
N LEU A 244 -35.77 -39.06 -30.32
CA LEU A 244 -35.61 -39.84 -29.09
C LEU A 244 -34.36 -40.73 -29.21
N ILE A 245 -33.83 -41.14 -28.06
CA ILE A 245 -32.67 -42.03 -27.96
C ILE A 245 -33.04 -43.38 -28.55
N ASN A 246 -32.43 -43.72 -29.68
CA ASN A 246 -32.64 -44.97 -30.40
C ASN A 246 -31.29 -45.62 -30.75
N SER A 247 -31.32 -46.94 -30.91
CA SER A 247 -30.17 -47.75 -31.24
C SER A 247 -29.90 -47.78 -32.76
N ASN A 248 -28.68 -48.14 -33.12
CA ASN A 248 -28.12 -48.29 -34.47
C ASN A 248 -27.99 -46.99 -35.30
N GLN A 249 -28.00 -45.81 -34.65
CA GLN A 249 -27.67 -44.54 -35.30
C GLN A 249 -26.75 -43.65 -34.47
N THR A 250 -26.08 -42.70 -35.14
CA THR A 250 -25.25 -41.68 -34.50
C THR A 250 -26.14 -40.55 -34.01
N LEU A 251 -26.01 -40.22 -32.72
CA LEU A 251 -26.76 -39.18 -32.04
C LEU A 251 -25.81 -38.10 -31.50
N PHE A 252 -26.27 -36.86 -31.53
CA PHE A 252 -25.59 -35.71 -30.93
C PHE A 252 -26.41 -35.18 -29.75
N PHE A 253 -25.81 -35.23 -28.57
CA PHE A 253 -26.35 -34.74 -27.31
C PHE A 253 -25.87 -33.31 -27.10
N ILE A 254 -26.80 -32.36 -27.06
CA ILE A 254 -26.51 -30.93 -26.94
C ILE A 254 -26.91 -30.48 -25.55
N TYR A 255 -25.97 -29.91 -24.81
CA TYR A 255 -26.11 -29.53 -23.41
C TYR A 255 -26.30 -28.01 -23.23
N GLU A 256 -26.78 -27.59 -22.06
CA GLU A 256 -27.06 -26.18 -21.73
C GLU A 256 -25.81 -25.30 -21.69
N ASP A 257 -24.65 -25.89 -21.41
CA ASP A 257 -23.34 -25.23 -21.47
C ASP A 257 -22.81 -25.05 -22.92
N GLY A 258 -23.57 -25.48 -23.93
CA GLY A 258 -23.19 -25.41 -25.34
C GLY A 258 -22.29 -26.56 -25.79
N THR A 259 -21.93 -27.50 -24.92
CA THR A 259 -21.15 -28.68 -25.31
C THR A 259 -21.99 -29.66 -26.13
N ILE A 260 -21.33 -30.39 -27.03
CA ILE A 260 -21.96 -31.40 -27.89
C ILE A 260 -21.21 -32.72 -27.73
N GLU A 261 -21.93 -33.79 -27.40
CA GLU A 261 -21.37 -35.14 -27.28
C GLU A 261 -21.96 -36.07 -28.35
N LYS A 262 -21.09 -36.78 -29.07
CA LYS A 262 -21.48 -37.73 -30.12
C LYS A 262 -21.50 -39.14 -29.55
N ARG A 263 -22.64 -39.84 -29.63
CA ARG A 263 -22.77 -41.25 -29.21
C ARG A 263 -23.33 -42.11 -30.34
N TYR A 264 -22.83 -43.33 -30.46
CA TYR A 264 -23.43 -44.38 -31.29
C TYR A 264 -23.94 -45.48 -30.37
N ILE A 265 -25.27 -45.61 -30.28
CA ILE A 265 -25.90 -46.58 -29.38
C ILE A 265 -26.18 -47.83 -30.20
N ILE A 266 -25.68 -48.99 -29.77
CA ILE A 266 -25.94 -50.27 -30.44
C ILE A 266 -26.94 -51.05 -29.60
N ASP A 267 -27.97 -51.60 -30.24
CA ASP A 267 -28.89 -52.51 -29.54
C ASP A 267 -28.20 -53.85 -29.32
N ARG A 268 -28.01 -54.25 -28.06
CA ARG A 268 -27.60 -55.62 -27.75
C ARG A 268 -28.87 -56.44 -27.50
N LYS A 269 -29.29 -57.20 -28.51
CA LYS A 269 -30.22 -58.32 -28.33
C LYS A 269 -29.56 -59.44 -27.54
#